data_AF-A0A923XYW1-F1
#
_entry.id   AF-A0A923XYW1-F1
#
_cell.length_a   1.000
_cell.length_b   1.000
_cell.length_c   1.000
_cell.angle_alpha   90.00
_cell.angle_beta   90.00
_cell.angle_gamma   90.00
#
_symmetry.space_group_name_H-M   'P 1'
#
loop_
_entity.id
_entity.type
_entity.pdbx_description
1 polymer ?
#
loop_
_entity_poly.entity_id
_entity_poly.type
_entity_poly.pdbx_seq_one_letter_code
_entity_poly.pdbx_strand_id
1 'polypeptide(L)'
;AADILARADPDDANGDGISGRASIVPSAQAGRPLLGRFGLKGGAATVMDQSAAAFSGDMGLSTSLHPDPWGDCTVAETACRTAPDGQEDGIRDGLEVDKASLDLVTFYARNLGVPERRLPGDAVVLQGKQVFYDIGCTGCHTPKYVTNRLKDQPEQSFQLIWPYPALLLHDMGPGLADNRPEGRATGSEWKTPPLWGLGLSAQIAGHTDFLHDGRARNLLEAVLWHGGEAQAQRDAVTALPKSDRAALIAYLESL
;
A
#
# COMPACT_ATOMS: atom_id res chain seq x y z
N ALA A 1 3.81 10.82 -10.04
CA ALA A 1 5.11 10.15 -9.81
C ALA A 1 6.14 11.16 -9.35
N ALA A 2 6.25 12.33 -10.00
CA ALA A 2 7.14 13.42 -9.59
C ALA A 2 7.09 13.71 -8.08
N ASP A 3 5.90 13.94 -7.50
CA ASP A 3 5.75 14.23 -6.07
C ASP A 3 6.29 13.14 -5.13
N ILE A 4 6.19 11.88 -5.53
CA ILE A 4 6.69 10.74 -4.74
C ILE A 4 8.21 10.63 -4.88
N LEU A 5 8.70 10.71 -6.12
CA LEU A 5 10.13 10.59 -6.42
C LEU A 5 10.94 11.77 -5.85
N ALA A 6 10.36 12.96 -5.78
CA ALA A 6 10.98 14.13 -5.17
C ALA A 6 11.19 14.02 -3.65
N ARG A 7 10.56 13.01 -3.02
CA ARG A 7 10.69 12.73 -1.59
C ARG A 7 11.56 11.51 -1.29
N ALA A 8 12.10 10.86 -2.31
CA ALA A 8 13.03 9.75 -2.11
C ALA A 8 14.37 10.32 -1.62
N ASP A 9 14.87 9.77 -0.51
CA ASP A 9 16.14 10.15 0.10
C ASP A 9 16.86 8.88 0.58
N PRO A 10 17.29 7.98 -0.32
CA PRO A 10 17.83 6.68 0.06
C PRO A 10 19.15 6.75 0.85
N ASP A 11 19.82 7.91 0.85
CA ASP A 11 21.11 8.14 1.51
C ASP A 11 20.97 8.99 2.78
N ASP A 12 19.74 9.31 3.21
CA ASP A 12 19.44 10.19 4.37
C ASP A 12 20.26 11.50 4.31
N ALA A 13 20.23 12.17 3.16
CA ALA A 13 21.09 13.32 2.88
C ALA A 13 20.77 14.52 3.79
N ASN A 14 19.55 14.58 4.34
CA ASN A 14 19.14 15.62 5.28
C ASN A 14 19.42 15.25 6.76
N GLY A 15 19.79 14.00 7.05
CA GLY A 15 20.15 13.50 8.38
C GLY A 15 18.96 13.46 9.35
N ASP A 16 17.74 13.30 8.86
CA ASP A 16 16.54 13.15 9.69
C ASP A 16 16.26 11.71 10.11
N GLY A 17 17.05 10.76 9.59
CA GLY A 17 16.97 9.33 9.90
C GLY A 17 15.97 8.56 9.04
N ILE A 18 15.37 9.18 8.03
CA ILE A 18 14.39 8.58 7.12
C ILE A 18 15.02 8.38 5.74
N SER A 19 15.19 7.12 5.34
CA SER A 19 15.89 6.73 4.11
C SER A 19 14.96 6.28 2.97
N GLY A 20 13.84 6.99 2.80
CA GLY A 20 12.74 6.57 1.94
C GLY A 20 13.17 6.27 0.49
N ARG A 21 12.93 5.05 0.01
CA ARG A 21 13.33 4.62 -1.34
C ARG A 21 12.15 4.30 -2.27
N ALA A 22 12.24 4.75 -3.51
CA ALA A 22 11.22 4.42 -4.52
C ALA A 22 11.36 2.96 -5.00
N SER A 23 10.28 2.19 -4.90
CA SER A 23 10.19 0.90 -5.58
C SER A 23 9.95 1.12 -7.08
N ILE A 24 10.81 0.57 -7.94
CA ILE A 24 10.63 0.60 -9.40
C ILE A 24 10.51 -0.84 -9.88
N VAL A 25 9.35 -1.19 -10.45
CA VAL A 25 8.97 -2.56 -10.78
C VAL A 25 8.57 -2.69 -12.24
N PRO A 26 8.76 -3.87 -12.87
CA PRO A 26 8.21 -4.14 -14.19
C PRO A 26 6.69 -3.93 -14.23
N SER A 27 6.16 -3.49 -15.36
CA SER A 27 4.72 -3.42 -15.62
C SER A 27 4.46 -4.09 -16.96
N ALA A 28 3.71 -5.19 -16.93
CA ALA A 28 3.29 -5.90 -18.13
C ALA A 28 2.32 -5.02 -18.92
N GLN A 29 1.43 -4.28 -18.22
CA GLN A 29 0.52 -3.33 -18.85
C GLN A 29 1.26 -2.23 -19.62
N ALA A 30 2.31 -1.64 -19.04
CA ALA A 30 3.01 -0.50 -19.63
C ALA A 30 4.20 -0.88 -20.53
N GLY A 31 4.63 -2.14 -20.51
CA GLY A 31 5.79 -2.63 -21.26
C GLY A 31 7.13 -2.02 -20.81
N ARG A 32 7.18 -1.37 -19.65
CA ARG A 32 8.38 -0.73 -19.09
C ARG A 32 8.31 -0.63 -17.57
N PRO A 33 9.46 -0.50 -16.87
CA PRO A 33 9.45 -0.29 -15.44
C PRO A 33 8.76 1.01 -15.04
N LEU A 34 8.01 0.97 -13.95
CA LEU A 34 7.25 2.09 -13.38
C LEU A 34 7.41 2.13 -11.86
N LEU A 35 7.02 3.24 -11.24
CA LEU A 35 6.93 3.36 -9.79
C LEU A 35 5.91 2.34 -9.25
N GLY A 36 6.37 1.47 -8.35
CA GLY A 36 5.55 0.54 -7.59
C GLY A 36 4.69 1.28 -6.57
N ARG A 37 3.38 1.03 -6.58
CA ARG A 37 2.40 1.71 -5.72
C ARG A 37 1.50 0.76 -4.95
N PHE A 38 1.34 -0.46 -5.46
CA PHE A 38 0.41 -1.46 -4.94
C PHE A 38 1.18 -2.65 -4.34
N GLY A 39 0.53 -3.36 -3.42
CA GLY A 39 1.17 -4.33 -2.55
C GLY A 39 1.86 -3.71 -1.34
N LEU A 40 2.27 -4.56 -0.39
CA LEU A 40 2.88 -4.17 0.88
C LEU A 40 4.28 -3.56 0.70
N LYS A 41 5.04 -4.02 -0.30
CA LYS A 41 6.38 -3.51 -0.65
C LYS A 41 6.41 -2.76 -1.99
N GLY A 42 5.24 -2.36 -2.52
CA GLY A 42 5.18 -1.68 -3.80
C GLY A 42 5.59 -2.58 -4.97
N GLY A 43 5.22 -3.87 -4.95
CA GLY A 43 5.55 -4.86 -5.99
C GLY A 43 4.85 -4.65 -7.32
N ALA A 44 3.72 -3.93 -7.35
CA ALA A 44 2.96 -3.67 -8.57
C ALA A 44 2.84 -2.18 -8.88
N ALA A 45 2.98 -1.84 -10.16
CA ALA A 45 2.96 -0.47 -10.66
C ALA A 45 1.54 0.09 -10.85
N THR A 46 0.63 -0.76 -11.33
CA THR A 46 -0.74 -0.38 -11.70
C THR A 46 -1.75 -1.30 -11.03
N VAL A 47 -3.02 -0.87 -10.96
CA VAL A 47 -4.11 -1.74 -10.50
C VAL A 47 -4.26 -2.94 -11.43
N MET A 48 -4.04 -2.78 -12.74
CA MET A 48 -4.10 -3.88 -13.69
C MET A 48 -3.01 -4.93 -13.44
N ASP A 49 -1.75 -4.49 -13.25
CA ASP A 49 -0.65 -5.39 -12.92
C ASP A 49 -0.95 -6.13 -11.61
N GLN A 50 -1.46 -5.43 -10.58
CA GLN A 50 -1.82 -6.05 -9.30
C GLN A 50 -2.96 -7.07 -9.44
N SER A 51 -4.03 -6.73 -10.17
CA SER A 51 -5.17 -7.62 -10.36
C SER A 51 -4.79 -8.85 -11.18
N ALA A 52 -4.03 -8.68 -12.26
CA ALA A 52 -3.60 -9.80 -13.08
C ALA A 52 -2.62 -10.73 -12.34
N ALA A 53 -1.70 -10.16 -11.55
CA ALA A 53 -0.80 -10.95 -10.71
C ALA A 53 -1.56 -11.73 -9.64
N ALA A 54 -2.60 -11.16 -9.01
CA ALA A 54 -3.43 -11.87 -8.04
C ALA A 54 -4.24 -13.00 -8.67
N PHE A 55 -4.82 -12.78 -9.87
CA PHE A 55 -5.48 -13.86 -10.61
C PHE A 55 -4.53 -15.03 -10.85
N SER A 56 -3.31 -14.76 -11.29
CA SER A 56 -2.33 -15.80 -11.59
C SER A 56 -1.75 -16.45 -10.32
N GLY A 57 -1.16 -15.67 -9.42
CA GLY A 57 -0.43 -16.18 -8.26
C GLY A 57 -1.30 -16.67 -7.11
N ASP A 58 -2.45 -16.01 -6.85
CA ASP A 58 -3.30 -16.36 -5.71
C ASP A 58 -4.43 -17.32 -6.11
N MET A 59 -4.98 -17.16 -7.31
CA MET A 59 -6.13 -17.95 -7.79
C MET A 59 -5.77 -19.01 -8.83
N GLY A 60 -4.56 -18.97 -9.42
CA GLY A 60 -4.12 -19.91 -10.45
C GLY A 60 -4.73 -19.66 -11.84
N LEU A 61 -5.34 -18.50 -12.08
CA LEU A 61 -6.09 -18.19 -13.29
C LEU A 61 -5.27 -17.39 -14.30
N SER A 62 -5.37 -17.80 -15.56
CA SER A 62 -4.78 -17.14 -16.71
C SER A 62 -5.50 -15.84 -17.10
N THR A 63 -4.72 -14.85 -17.52
CA THR A 63 -5.18 -13.52 -17.95
C THR A 63 -4.37 -13.01 -19.16
N SER A 64 -4.81 -11.91 -19.78
CA SER A 64 -4.07 -11.27 -20.87
C SER A 64 -2.66 -10.77 -20.51
N LEU A 65 -2.33 -10.59 -19.22
CA LEU A 65 -0.97 -10.23 -18.76
C LEU A 65 -0.18 -11.43 -18.21
N HIS A 66 -0.86 -12.49 -17.80
CA HIS A 66 -0.29 -13.74 -17.30
C HIS A 66 -1.02 -14.92 -17.94
N PRO A 67 -0.66 -15.31 -19.17
CA PRO A 67 -1.43 -16.27 -19.96
C PRO A 67 -1.26 -17.72 -19.53
N ASP A 68 -0.31 -18.01 -18.64
CA ASP A 68 -0.04 -19.34 -18.11
C ASP A 68 -1.16 -19.76 -17.13
N PRO A 69 -1.89 -20.87 -17.36
CA PRO A 69 -3.01 -21.32 -16.52
C PRO A 69 -2.58 -22.15 -15.29
N TRP A 70 -1.32 -21.99 -14.86
CA TRP A 70 -0.73 -22.74 -13.74
C TRP A 70 -0.06 -21.82 -12.72
N GLY A 71 -0.45 -20.54 -12.68
CA GLY A 71 0.03 -19.58 -11.70
C GLY A 71 1.55 -19.48 -11.62
N ASP A 72 2.10 -19.65 -10.41
CA ASP A 72 3.53 -19.55 -10.12
C ASP A 72 4.30 -20.89 -10.25
N CYS A 73 3.66 -21.94 -10.77
CA CYS A 73 4.28 -23.24 -10.92
C CYS A 73 5.49 -23.22 -11.87
N THR A 74 6.60 -23.69 -11.34
CA THR A 74 7.89 -23.74 -12.03
C THR A 74 7.95 -24.89 -13.03
N VAL A 75 8.95 -24.86 -13.91
CA VAL A 75 9.22 -25.96 -14.86
C VAL A 75 9.48 -27.31 -14.18
N ALA A 76 9.93 -27.30 -12.91
CA ALA A 76 10.16 -28.51 -12.13
C ALA A 76 8.85 -29.16 -11.64
N GLU A 77 7.76 -28.39 -11.57
CA GLU A 77 6.46 -28.82 -11.06
C GLU A 77 5.56 -29.29 -12.20
N THR A 78 6.01 -30.32 -12.93
CA THR A 78 5.30 -30.85 -14.10
C THR A 78 3.85 -31.21 -13.79
N ALA A 79 3.59 -31.85 -12.65
CA ALA A 79 2.24 -32.23 -12.25
C ALA A 79 1.30 -31.01 -12.05
N CYS A 80 1.83 -29.87 -11.60
CA CYS A 80 1.05 -28.63 -11.50
C CYS A 80 0.80 -28.05 -12.90
N ARG A 81 1.85 -27.92 -13.72
CA ARG A 81 1.76 -27.34 -15.08
C ARG A 81 0.87 -28.14 -16.04
N THR A 82 0.68 -29.44 -15.80
CA THR A 82 -0.19 -30.30 -16.61
C THR A 82 -1.50 -30.64 -15.90
N ALA A 83 -1.79 -30.02 -14.76
CA ALA A 83 -3.08 -30.18 -14.11
C ALA A 83 -4.19 -29.65 -15.04
N PRO A 84 -5.43 -30.18 -14.94
CA PRO A 84 -6.54 -29.61 -15.68
C PRO A 84 -6.75 -28.14 -15.33
N ASP A 85 -6.92 -27.31 -16.35
CA ASP A 85 -7.18 -25.88 -16.24
C ASP A 85 -8.50 -25.48 -16.92
N GLY A 86 -8.86 -24.20 -16.79
CA GLY A 86 -10.08 -23.64 -17.38
C GLY A 86 -9.88 -22.88 -18.69
N GLN A 87 -8.75 -23.01 -19.39
CA GLN A 87 -8.60 -22.38 -20.71
C GLN A 87 -9.49 -23.07 -21.74
N GLU A 88 -10.21 -22.26 -22.51
CA GLU A 88 -11.16 -22.73 -23.50
C GLU A 88 -10.86 -22.09 -24.86
N ASP A 89 -10.28 -22.86 -25.79
CA ASP A 89 -9.97 -22.38 -27.13
C ASP A 89 -11.19 -21.78 -27.84
N GLY A 90 -11.05 -20.54 -28.33
CA GLY A 90 -12.10 -19.84 -29.07
C GLY A 90 -13.22 -19.23 -28.21
N ILE A 91 -13.17 -19.39 -26.88
CA ILE A 91 -14.07 -18.76 -25.92
C ILE A 91 -13.25 -17.80 -25.06
N ARG A 92 -13.78 -16.61 -24.72
CA ARG A 92 -13.13 -15.71 -23.74
C ARG A 92 -11.64 -15.50 -24.03
N ASP A 93 -11.32 -15.17 -25.28
CA ASP A 93 -9.95 -15.00 -25.80
C ASP A 93 -8.94 -16.15 -25.51
N GLY A 94 -9.42 -17.35 -25.17
CA GLY A 94 -8.61 -18.52 -24.83
C GLY A 94 -8.09 -18.52 -23.38
N LEU A 95 -8.63 -17.65 -22.52
CA LEU A 95 -8.16 -17.46 -21.15
C LEU A 95 -9.29 -17.72 -20.14
N GLU A 96 -8.90 -18.06 -18.91
CA GLU A 96 -9.85 -18.25 -17.81
C GLU A 96 -10.49 -16.93 -17.37
N VAL A 97 -9.69 -15.85 -17.42
CA VAL A 97 -10.14 -14.48 -17.21
C VAL A 97 -9.81 -13.67 -18.47
N ASP A 98 -10.82 -13.52 -19.32
CA ASP A 98 -10.69 -12.75 -20.55
C ASP A 98 -10.35 -11.27 -20.29
N LYS A 99 -9.88 -10.62 -21.36
CA LYS A 99 -9.51 -9.21 -21.30
C LYS A 99 -10.66 -8.32 -20.81
N ALA A 100 -11.89 -8.59 -21.24
CA ALA A 100 -13.05 -7.78 -20.84
C ALA A 100 -13.33 -7.87 -19.33
N SER A 101 -13.21 -9.07 -18.76
CA SER A 101 -13.38 -9.30 -17.32
C SER A 101 -12.25 -8.66 -16.51
N LEU A 102 -11.00 -8.81 -16.95
CA LEU A 102 -9.86 -8.16 -16.29
C LEU A 102 -9.98 -6.63 -16.33
N ASP A 103 -10.39 -6.07 -17.48
CA ASP A 103 -10.63 -4.64 -17.64
C ASP A 103 -11.75 -4.17 -16.70
N LEU A 104 -12.83 -4.94 -16.55
CA LEU A 104 -13.95 -4.61 -15.66
C LEU A 104 -13.54 -4.61 -14.18
N VAL A 105 -12.81 -5.64 -13.73
CA VAL A 105 -12.30 -5.71 -12.36
C VAL A 105 -11.35 -4.55 -12.08
N THR A 106 -10.46 -4.25 -13.03
CA THR A 106 -9.54 -3.11 -12.92
C THR A 106 -10.29 -1.79 -12.88
N PHE A 107 -11.31 -1.61 -13.73
CA PHE A 107 -12.14 -0.42 -13.75
C PHE A 107 -12.85 -0.22 -12.41
N TYR A 108 -13.49 -1.27 -11.88
CA TYR A 108 -14.16 -1.21 -10.59
C TYR A 108 -13.20 -0.81 -9.46
N ALA A 109 -12.08 -1.53 -9.31
CA ALA A 109 -11.11 -1.27 -8.24
C ALA A 109 -10.52 0.15 -8.29
N ARG A 110 -10.32 0.71 -9.49
CA ARG A 110 -9.83 2.08 -9.68
C ARG A 110 -10.85 3.16 -9.34
N ASN A 111 -12.13 2.83 -9.31
CA ASN A 111 -13.24 3.77 -9.11
C ASN A 111 -13.91 3.62 -7.73
N LEU A 112 -13.32 2.83 -6.82
CA LEU A 112 -13.76 2.77 -5.44
C LEU A 112 -13.52 4.12 -4.75
N GLY A 113 -14.60 4.70 -4.22
CA GLY A 113 -14.55 5.94 -3.45
C GLY A 113 -13.81 5.75 -2.13
N VAL A 114 -13.15 6.81 -1.68
CA VAL A 114 -12.50 6.83 -0.36
C VAL A 114 -13.53 7.18 0.72
N PRO A 115 -13.44 6.58 1.92
CA PRO A 115 -14.33 6.95 3.01
C PRO A 115 -14.18 8.43 3.42
N GLU A 116 -15.28 9.05 3.83
CA GLU A 116 -15.26 10.42 4.34
C GLU A 116 -14.56 10.48 5.70
N ARG A 117 -13.66 11.46 5.86
CA ARG A 117 -12.98 11.73 7.12
C ARG A 117 -13.99 12.17 8.18
N ARG A 118 -13.86 11.64 9.40
CA ARG A 118 -14.78 11.92 10.51
C ARG A 118 -14.25 13.02 11.43
N LEU A 119 -15.16 13.77 12.06
CA LEU A 119 -14.87 14.75 13.12
C LEU A 119 -13.70 15.72 12.83
N PRO A 120 -13.56 16.31 11.63
CA PRO A 120 -12.36 17.07 11.26
C PRO A 120 -12.16 18.37 12.07
N GLY A 121 -13.21 18.87 12.74
CA GLY A 121 -13.18 20.08 13.57
C GLY A 121 -13.23 19.82 15.08
N ASP A 122 -13.22 18.55 15.51
CA ASP A 122 -13.21 18.22 16.93
C ASP A 122 -11.87 18.64 17.59
N ALA A 123 -11.93 19.22 18.78
CA ALA A 123 -10.75 19.77 19.45
C ALA A 123 -9.70 18.72 19.80
N VAL A 124 -10.12 17.51 20.19
CA VAL A 124 -9.21 16.39 20.52
C VAL A 124 -8.57 15.85 19.24
N VAL A 125 -9.35 15.75 18.15
CA VAL A 125 -8.82 15.35 16.83
C VAL A 125 -7.80 16.37 16.31
N LEU A 126 -8.05 17.67 16.51
CA LEU A 126 -7.11 18.72 16.11
C LEU A 126 -5.84 18.70 16.97
N GLN A 127 -5.95 18.45 18.28
CA GLN A 127 -4.79 18.23 19.15
C GLN A 127 -3.98 17.01 18.69
N GLY A 128 -4.65 15.89 18.38
CA GLY A 128 -3.99 14.69 17.88
C GLY A 128 -3.29 14.91 16.55
N LYS A 129 -3.89 15.70 15.65
CA LYS A 129 -3.23 16.15 14.42
C LYS A 129 -1.97 16.95 14.74
N GLN A 130 -2.02 17.87 15.70
CA GLN A 130 -0.84 18.64 16.10
C GLN A 130 0.29 17.70 16.59
N VAL A 131 -0.05 16.77 17.49
CA VAL A 131 0.90 15.74 17.99
C VAL A 131 1.50 14.92 16.84
N PHE A 132 0.70 14.48 15.88
CA PHE A 132 1.17 13.71 14.72
C PHE A 132 2.21 14.48 13.88
N TYR A 133 2.04 15.81 13.75
CA TYR A 133 2.98 16.66 13.02
C TYR A 133 4.22 16.94 13.87
N ASP A 134 4.06 17.26 15.15
CA ASP A 134 5.17 17.62 16.05
C ASP A 134 6.14 16.45 16.30
N ILE A 135 5.62 15.22 16.38
CA ILE A 135 6.45 14.02 16.49
C ILE A 135 7.18 13.71 15.17
N GLY A 136 6.71 14.25 14.04
CA GLY A 136 7.34 14.00 12.74
C GLY A 136 6.81 12.76 12.02
N CYS A 137 5.64 12.21 12.40
CA CYS A 137 5.03 11.08 11.68
C CYS A 137 4.83 11.38 10.18
N THR A 138 4.67 12.67 9.83
CA THR A 138 4.53 13.15 8.44
C THR A 138 5.76 12.95 7.55
N GLY A 139 6.93 12.62 8.13
CA GLY A 139 8.13 12.27 7.36
C GLY A 139 7.87 11.10 6.42
N CYS A 140 7.30 10.02 6.95
CA CYS A 140 6.89 8.85 6.16
C CYS A 140 5.41 8.90 5.75
N HIS A 141 4.53 9.47 6.57
CA HIS A 141 3.09 9.53 6.30
C HIS A 141 2.64 10.86 5.69
N THR A 142 2.85 10.99 4.37
CA THR A 142 2.66 12.23 3.62
C THR A 142 1.19 12.61 3.46
N PRO A 143 0.74 13.73 4.07
CA PRO A 143 -0.69 13.97 4.22
C PRO A 143 -1.49 14.03 2.93
N LYS A 144 -0.97 14.68 1.89
CA LYS A 144 -1.75 15.05 0.71
C LYS A 144 -0.99 14.97 -0.59
N TYR A 145 -1.74 14.76 -1.67
CA TYR A 145 -1.28 14.84 -3.04
C TYR A 145 -2.33 15.55 -3.90
N VAL A 146 -1.90 16.06 -5.05
CA VAL A 146 -2.80 16.41 -6.15
C VAL A 146 -2.65 15.34 -7.22
N THR A 147 -3.75 14.67 -7.58
CA THR A 147 -3.69 13.65 -8.64
C THR A 147 -3.35 14.28 -9.98
N ASN A 148 -2.74 13.48 -10.87
CA ASN A 148 -2.37 13.98 -12.18
C ASN A 148 -3.61 14.39 -12.98
N ARG A 149 -3.43 15.27 -13.98
CA ARG A 149 -4.47 15.51 -14.98
C ARG A 149 -4.55 14.31 -15.91
N LEU A 150 -5.65 13.57 -15.82
CA LEU A 150 -5.93 12.41 -16.65
C LEU A 150 -6.85 12.81 -17.81
N LYS A 151 -6.60 12.20 -18.97
CA LYS A 151 -7.51 12.26 -20.13
C LYS A 151 -8.63 11.25 -19.93
N ASP A 152 -9.85 11.65 -20.29
CA ASP A 152 -11.06 10.81 -20.30
C ASP A 152 -11.44 10.16 -18.95
N GLN A 153 -10.92 10.69 -17.84
CA GLN A 153 -11.14 10.20 -16.47
C GLN A 153 -11.31 11.38 -15.48
N PRO A 154 -12.31 12.26 -15.68
CA PRO A 154 -12.47 13.48 -14.90
C PRO A 154 -12.67 13.19 -13.40
N GLU A 155 -13.26 12.05 -13.04
CA GLU A 155 -13.55 11.62 -11.67
C GLU A 155 -12.29 11.31 -10.85
N GLN A 156 -11.14 11.12 -11.50
CA GLN A 156 -9.84 10.84 -10.86
C GLN A 156 -8.79 11.93 -11.15
N SER A 157 -9.16 12.91 -11.99
CA SER A 157 -8.23 13.91 -12.55
C SER A 157 -8.15 15.16 -11.69
N PHE A 158 -6.92 15.59 -11.38
CA PHE A 158 -6.64 16.85 -10.69
C PHE A 158 -7.38 17.04 -9.35
N GLN A 159 -7.39 15.99 -8.53
CA GLN A 159 -8.04 16.01 -7.22
C GLN A 159 -7.03 16.23 -6.10
N LEU A 160 -7.39 17.11 -5.17
CA LEU A 160 -6.70 17.18 -3.89
C LEU A 160 -7.18 16.03 -3.00
N ILE A 161 -6.28 15.12 -2.67
CA ILE A 161 -6.55 13.94 -1.86
C ILE A 161 -5.67 13.92 -0.60
N TRP A 162 -6.13 13.23 0.45
CA TRP A 162 -5.44 13.13 1.75
C TRP A 162 -5.16 11.68 2.17
N PRO A 163 -4.28 10.94 1.46
CA PRO A 163 -4.10 9.51 1.70
C PRO A 163 -3.13 9.16 2.84
N TYR A 164 -2.15 10.01 3.18
CA TYR A 164 -1.13 9.75 4.21
C TYR A 164 -0.04 8.67 3.96
N PRO A 165 0.31 8.23 2.73
CA PRO A 165 1.56 7.52 2.48
C PRO A 165 2.56 8.34 1.67
N ALA A 166 3.86 8.18 1.94
CA ALA A 166 4.92 8.58 1.01
C ALA A 166 4.91 7.74 -0.29
N LEU A 167 4.40 6.49 -0.22
CA LEU A 167 4.54 5.48 -1.26
C LEU A 167 6.01 5.15 -1.57
N LEU A 168 6.86 5.29 -0.56
CA LEU A 168 8.26 4.89 -0.54
C LEU A 168 8.43 3.72 0.44
N LEU A 169 9.50 2.96 0.22
CA LEU A 169 9.99 1.90 1.09
C LEU A 169 10.76 2.51 2.25
N HIS A 170 10.50 2.02 3.45
CA HIS A 170 11.18 2.43 4.68
C HIS A 170 11.56 1.19 5.49
N ASP A 171 12.75 1.19 6.09
CA ASP A 171 13.15 0.14 7.02
C ASP A 171 12.36 0.27 8.34
N MET A 172 11.51 -0.71 8.61
CA MET A 172 10.69 -0.77 9.83
C MET A 172 11.38 -1.53 10.98
N GLY A 173 12.63 -1.94 10.77
CA GLY A 173 13.47 -2.62 11.74
C GLY A 173 13.19 -4.12 11.88
N PRO A 174 14.03 -4.84 12.66
CA PRO A 174 13.99 -6.29 12.76
C PRO A 174 12.69 -6.83 13.37
N GLY A 175 12.01 -6.01 14.19
CA GLY A 175 10.73 -6.38 14.79
C GLY A 175 9.63 -6.60 13.75
N LEU A 176 9.70 -5.92 12.60
CA LEU A 176 8.73 -6.04 11.50
C LEU A 176 9.35 -6.63 10.23
N ALA A 177 10.50 -7.31 10.33
CA ALA A 177 11.10 -7.95 9.18
C ALA A 177 10.44 -9.31 8.89
N ASP A 178 10.04 -9.54 7.64
CA ASP A 178 9.63 -10.86 7.14
C ASP A 178 10.80 -11.67 6.57
N ASN A 179 11.99 -11.06 6.46
CA ASN A 179 13.21 -11.60 5.86
C ASN A 179 13.04 -12.08 4.40
N ARG A 180 11.99 -11.63 3.70
CA ARG A 180 11.70 -11.97 2.32
C ARG A 180 11.85 -10.74 1.43
N PRO A 181 12.92 -10.63 0.63
CA PRO A 181 13.05 -9.56 -0.35
C PRO A 181 11.94 -9.62 -1.41
N GLU A 182 11.51 -8.45 -1.89
CA GLU A 182 10.55 -8.33 -3.00
C GLU A 182 11.05 -7.24 -3.96
N GLY A 183 11.58 -7.66 -5.11
CA GLY A 183 12.20 -6.74 -6.07
C GLY A 183 13.35 -5.95 -5.44
N ARG A 184 13.15 -4.64 -5.22
CA ARG A 184 14.13 -3.73 -4.61
C ARG A 184 13.97 -3.55 -3.09
N ALA A 185 12.90 -4.10 -2.51
CA ALA A 185 12.66 -4.05 -1.08
C ALA A 185 13.40 -5.18 -0.38
N THR A 186 14.04 -4.88 0.74
CA THR A 186 14.62 -5.87 1.64
C THR A 186 13.51 -6.58 2.44
N GLY A 187 13.93 -7.52 3.31
CA GLY A 187 13.01 -8.17 4.25
C GLY A 187 12.49 -7.27 5.37
N SER A 188 13.09 -6.11 5.62
CA SER A 188 12.67 -5.18 6.68
C SER A 188 11.97 -3.93 6.15
N GLU A 189 11.95 -3.77 4.82
CA GLU A 189 11.37 -2.62 4.17
C GLU A 189 9.91 -2.80 3.80
N TRP A 190 9.12 -1.78 4.11
CA TRP A 190 7.70 -1.75 3.80
C TRP A 190 7.33 -0.42 3.15
N LYS A 191 6.39 -0.47 2.21
CA LYS A 191 5.81 0.74 1.64
C LYS A 191 4.85 1.34 2.66
N THR A 192 4.97 2.64 2.90
CA THR A 192 3.98 3.35 3.74
C THR A 192 2.55 3.08 3.25
N PRO A 193 1.67 2.52 4.11
CA PRO A 193 0.26 2.32 3.75
C PRO A 193 -0.50 3.65 3.86
N PRO A 194 -1.57 3.85 3.08
CA PRO A 194 -2.43 5.00 3.29
C PRO A 194 -3.15 4.88 4.64
N LEU A 195 -3.38 6.02 5.31
CA LEU A 195 -4.07 6.07 6.61
C LEU A 195 -5.53 6.53 6.50
N TRP A 196 -6.01 6.93 5.32
CA TRP A 196 -7.44 7.21 5.14
C TRP A 196 -8.29 5.94 5.33
N GLY A 197 -9.47 6.05 5.94
CA GLY A 197 -10.33 4.93 6.30
C GLY A 197 -9.76 4.02 7.39
N LEU A 198 -8.62 4.34 8.00
CA LEU A 198 -7.96 3.53 9.04
C LEU A 198 -8.88 3.33 10.25
N GLY A 199 -9.66 4.33 10.63
CA GLY A 199 -10.61 4.21 11.73
C GLY A 199 -11.85 3.36 11.41
N LEU A 200 -11.98 2.83 10.20
CA LEU A 200 -13.11 2.01 9.75
C LEU A 200 -12.79 0.51 9.68
N SER A 201 -11.57 0.08 10.03
CA SER A 201 -11.15 -1.32 9.96
C SER A 201 -12.13 -2.27 10.64
N ALA A 202 -12.60 -1.95 11.85
CA ALA A 202 -13.57 -2.77 12.57
C ALA A 202 -14.91 -2.93 11.80
N GLN A 203 -15.38 -1.86 11.16
CA GLN A 203 -16.64 -1.87 10.41
C GLN A 203 -16.52 -2.63 9.08
N ILE A 204 -15.36 -2.52 8.41
CA ILE A 204 -15.14 -3.08 7.08
C ILE A 204 -14.67 -4.53 7.14
N ALA A 205 -13.73 -4.85 8.04
CA ALA A 205 -13.09 -6.15 8.14
C ALA A 205 -13.63 -7.01 9.30
N GLY A 206 -14.35 -6.42 10.26
CA GLY A 206 -14.83 -7.13 11.45
C GLY A 206 -13.78 -7.31 12.56
N HIS A 207 -12.58 -6.73 12.39
CA HIS A 207 -11.48 -6.77 13.35
C HIS A 207 -10.60 -5.50 13.27
N THR A 208 -9.69 -5.31 14.21
CA THR A 208 -8.78 -4.15 14.31
C THR A 208 -7.32 -4.55 14.29
N ASP A 209 -6.98 -5.53 13.44
CA ASP A 209 -5.61 -5.99 13.29
C ASP A 209 -4.87 -5.15 12.25
N PHE A 210 -3.69 -4.65 12.62
CA PHE A 210 -2.88 -3.74 11.83
C PHE A 210 -1.48 -4.30 11.56
N LEU A 211 -0.77 -3.61 10.67
CA LEU A 211 0.54 -4.00 10.11
C LEU A 211 0.42 -5.15 9.10
N HIS A 212 1.52 -5.46 8.41
CA HIS A 212 1.52 -6.39 7.28
C HIS A 212 1.13 -7.83 7.64
N ASP A 213 1.26 -8.20 8.91
CA ASP A 213 0.98 -9.54 9.44
C ASP A 213 -0.16 -9.55 10.48
N GLY A 214 -0.87 -8.44 10.64
CA GLY A 214 -2.01 -8.34 11.56
C GLY A 214 -1.67 -8.47 13.05
N ARG A 215 -0.40 -8.32 13.45
CA ARG A 215 -0.01 -8.54 14.87
C ARG A 215 -0.56 -7.50 15.84
N ALA A 216 -0.86 -6.29 15.37
CA ALA A 216 -1.20 -5.16 16.24
C ALA A 216 -2.70 -5.04 16.37
N ARG A 217 -3.24 -5.20 17.58
CA ARG A 217 -4.69 -5.30 17.83
C ARG A 217 -5.40 -3.95 17.87
N ASN A 218 -4.64 -2.87 17.92
CA ASN A 218 -5.11 -1.49 17.94
C ASN A 218 -4.03 -0.54 17.40
N LEU A 219 -4.43 0.70 17.15
CA LEU A 219 -3.55 1.71 16.57
C LEU A 219 -2.36 2.08 17.45
N LEU A 220 -2.53 2.08 18.78
CA LEU A 220 -1.42 2.33 19.69
C LEU A 220 -0.38 1.21 19.60
N GLU A 221 -0.81 -0.06 19.60
CA GLU A 221 0.10 -1.18 19.36
C GLU A 221 0.81 -1.07 18.01
N ALA A 222 0.09 -0.70 16.95
CA ALA A 222 0.69 -0.51 15.63
C ALA A 222 1.81 0.54 15.68
N VAL A 223 1.56 1.69 16.33
CA VAL A 223 2.59 2.72 16.55
C VAL A 223 3.76 2.15 17.36
N LEU A 224 3.51 1.37 18.41
CA LEU A 224 4.56 0.78 19.25
C LEU A 224 5.40 -0.30 18.55
N TRP A 225 4.97 -0.81 17.41
CA TRP A 225 5.79 -1.71 16.58
C TRP A 225 6.73 -0.99 15.62
N HIS A 226 6.59 0.32 15.42
CA HIS A 226 7.46 1.09 14.53
C HIS A 226 8.90 1.09 15.07
N GLY A 227 9.80 0.38 14.40
CA GLY A 227 11.24 0.40 14.64
C GLY A 227 11.97 1.01 13.45
N GLY A 228 13.25 0.66 13.28
CA GLY A 228 14.07 1.15 12.17
C GLY A 228 14.07 2.67 12.08
N GLU A 229 13.73 3.20 10.91
CA GLU A 229 13.65 4.65 10.64
C GLU A 229 12.65 5.37 11.55
N ALA A 230 11.60 4.68 12.03
CA ALA A 230 10.53 5.28 12.83
C ALA A 230 10.69 5.09 14.35
N GLN A 231 11.83 4.55 14.79
CA GLN A 231 12.14 4.26 16.20
C GLN A 231 12.04 5.52 17.07
N ALA A 232 12.61 6.64 16.63
CA ALA A 232 12.63 7.89 17.41
C ALA A 232 11.21 8.44 17.64
N GLN A 233 10.36 8.38 16.62
CA GLN A 233 8.97 8.82 16.65
C GLN A 233 8.14 7.91 17.56
N ARG A 234 8.35 6.59 17.50
CA ARG A 234 7.73 5.66 18.43
C ARG A 234 8.11 6.00 19.88
N ASP A 235 9.41 6.17 20.14
CA ASP A 235 9.89 6.45 21.50
C ASP A 235 9.31 7.79 22.00
N ALA A 236 9.19 8.81 21.14
CA ALA A 236 8.51 10.06 21.45
C ALA A 236 7.03 9.85 21.82
N VAL A 237 6.29 9.00 21.11
CA VAL A 237 4.90 8.64 21.47
C VAL A 237 4.85 7.98 22.85
N THR A 238 5.80 7.11 23.19
CA THR A 238 5.82 6.48 24.53
C THR A 238 6.01 7.50 25.65
N ALA A 239 6.77 8.58 25.40
CA ALA A 239 7.06 9.62 26.36
C ALA A 239 5.93 10.66 26.53
N LEU A 240 4.95 10.69 25.61
CA LEU A 240 3.84 11.64 25.67
C LEU A 240 3.01 11.52 26.98
N PRO A 241 2.37 12.61 27.43
CA PRO A 241 1.27 12.53 28.36
C PRO A 241 0.15 11.60 27.86
N LYS A 242 -0.59 10.98 28.78
CA LYS A 242 -1.71 10.08 28.43
C LYS A 242 -2.76 10.79 27.56
N SER A 243 -3.02 12.07 27.81
CA SER A 243 -3.94 12.89 27.03
C SER A 243 -3.50 13.04 25.58
N ASP A 244 -2.21 13.28 25.35
CA ASP A 244 -1.68 13.51 24.00
C ASP A 244 -1.61 12.21 23.21
N ARG A 245 -1.27 11.08 23.85
CA ARG A 245 -1.41 9.75 23.22
C ARG A 245 -2.86 9.48 22.84
N ALA A 246 -3.81 9.74 23.73
CA ALA A 246 -5.23 9.53 23.43
C ALA A 246 -5.70 10.44 22.28
N ALA A 247 -5.25 11.69 22.24
CA ALA A 247 -5.55 12.62 21.15
C ALA A 247 -4.96 12.13 19.81
N LEU A 248 -3.71 11.66 19.81
CA LEU A 248 -3.09 11.06 18.62
C LEU A 248 -3.91 9.88 18.07
N ILE A 249 -4.35 8.97 18.95
CA ILE A 249 -5.20 7.84 18.54
C ILE A 249 -6.55 8.33 18.01
N ALA A 250 -7.21 9.28 18.68
CA ALA A 250 -8.46 9.87 18.19
C ALA A 250 -8.29 10.52 16.80
N TYR A 251 -7.15 11.15 16.53
CA TYR A 251 -6.84 11.67 15.21
C TYR A 251 -6.69 10.55 14.17
N LEU A 252 -5.95 9.48 14.46
CA LEU A 252 -5.80 8.34 13.55
C LEU A 252 -7.12 7.61 13.30
N GLU A 253 -7.99 7.48 14.31
CA GLU A 253 -9.34 6.94 14.18
C GLU A 253 -10.26 7.87 13.38
N SER A 254 -9.96 9.18 13.33
CA SER A 254 -10.70 10.14 12.52
C SER A 254 -10.45 9.97 11.02
N LEU A 255 -9.30 9.37 10.65
CA LEU A 255 -8.84 9.20 9.27
C LEU A 255 -9.58 8.08 8.54
#